data_AF-A0AAX2KWI9-F1
#
_entry.id   AF-A0AAX2KWI9-F1
#
_cell.length_a   1.000
_cell.length_b   1.000
_cell.length_c   1.000
_cell.angle_alpha   90.00
_cell.angle_beta   90.00
_cell.angle_gamma   90.00
#
_symmetry.space_group_name_H-M   'P 1'
#
loop_
_entity.id
_entity.type
_entity.pdbx_description
1 polymer ?
#
loop_
_entity_poly.entity_id
_entity_poly.type
_entity_poly.pdbx_seq_one_letter_code
_entity_poly.pdbx_strand_id
1 'polypeptide(L)'
;MKNLNLVNINFSDELPLSPLHWLLADKEQSIVVESTKEGLRVFDNPVGVLTNNPTFDYQLFNLNNYRVLSTRTPKNNFSDQIELDIYSRGMGGIGLPGDLSSVSRFVKATFTKLNSVSRSSEYESISQFFIF
;
A
#
# COMPACT_ATOMS: atom_id res chain seq x y z
N MET A 1 3.29 23.42 -5.45
CA MET A 1 2.60 24.04 -4.30
C MET A 1 3.41 25.24 -3.83
N LYS A 2 2.82 26.45 -3.73
CA LYS A 2 3.55 27.64 -3.26
C LYS A 2 3.21 28.07 -1.83
N ASN A 3 2.08 27.64 -1.25
CA ASN A 3 1.57 28.14 0.05
C ASN A 3 1.02 27.01 0.97
N LEU A 4 1.82 25.97 1.28
CA LEU A 4 1.43 24.97 2.28
C LEU A 4 2.22 25.21 3.58
N ASN A 5 1.51 25.44 4.69
CA ASN A 5 2.10 25.61 6.01
C ASN A 5 1.69 24.44 6.91
N LEU A 6 2.66 23.66 7.38
CA LEU A 6 2.48 22.66 8.44
C LEU A 6 2.82 23.33 9.77
N VAL A 7 1.82 23.46 10.65
CA VAL A 7 1.94 24.20 11.93
C VAL A 7 1.62 23.29 13.12
N ASN A 8 2.40 23.42 14.19
CA ASN A 8 2.23 22.68 15.43
C ASN A 8 1.26 23.42 16.38
N ILE A 9 0.02 23.65 15.92
CA ILE A 9 -1.04 24.35 16.67
C ILE A 9 -2.17 23.36 16.98
N ASN A 10 -2.50 23.18 18.26
CA ASN A 10 -3.65 22.38 18.68
C ASN A 10 -4.97 22.99 18.20
N PHE A 11 -5.97 22.14 17.96
CA PHE A 11 -7.32 22.64 17.65
C PHE A 11 -7.97 23.28 18.90
N SER A 12 -7.80 22.63 20.06
CA SER A 12 -8.13 23.16 21.39
C SER A 12 -7.28 22.46 22.45
N ASP A 13 -7.32 22.92 23.70
CA ASP A 13 -6.61 22.27 24.82
C ASP A 13 -7.10 20.84 25.07
N GLU A 14 -8.36 20.55 24.73
CA GLU A 14 -8.99 19.23 24.84
C GLU A 14 -8.75 18.33 23.62
N LEU A 15 -8.35 18.94 22.49
CA LEU A 15 -8.10 18.27 21.21
C LEU A 15 -6.66 18.57 20.73
N PRO A 16 -5.67 17.90 21.34
CA PRO A 16 -4.28 18.05 20.94
C PRO A 16 -4.06 17.51 19.52
N LEU A 17 -2.95 17.93 18.91
CA LEU A 17 -2.58 17.48 17.57
C LEU A 17 -2.47 15.96 17.45
N SER A 18 -3.22 15.41 16.51
CA SER A 18 -3.06 14.04 16.07
C SER A 18 -1.72 13.89 15.32
N PRO A 19 -0.96 12.81 15.56
CA PRO A 19 0.20 12.49 14.75
C PRO A 19 -0.28 12.09 13.35
N LEU A 20 -0.05 12.98 12.38
CA LEU A 20 -0.44 12.78 10.98
C LEU A 20 0.78 12.63 10.08
N HIS A 21 0.56 11.91 8.99
CA HIS A 21 1.41 11.89 7.81
C HIS A 21 0.54 12.07 6.57
N TRP A 22 1.13 12.52 5.46
CA TRP A 22 0.36 12.92 4.28
C TRP A 22 0.82 12.16 3.04
N LEU A 23 -0.15 11.65 2.28
CA LEU A 23 0.06 11.26 0.89
C LEU A 23 -0.32 12.46 0.02
N LEU A 24 0.62 12.94 -0.79
CA LEU A 24 0.39 13.98 -1.78
C LEU A 24 0.61 13.37 -3.15
N ALA A 25 -0.33 13.55 -4.08
CA ALA A 25 -0.25 12.99 -5.42
C ALA A 25 -0.72 13.99 -6.47
N ASP A 26 -0.12 13.92 -7.64
CA ASP A 26 -0.59 14.57 -8.86
C ASP A 26 -0.79 13.51 -9.97
N LYS A 27 -0.84 13.94 -11.23
CA LYS A 27 -1.05 13.06 -12.38
C LYS A 27 0.14 12.15 -12.68
N GLU A 28 1.34 12.49 -12.22
CA GLU A 28 2.59 11.84 -12.59
C GLU A 28 3.20 11.06 -11.43
N GLN A 29 3.08 11.58 -10.21
CA GLN A 29 3.79 11.04 -9.05
C GLN A 29 3.01 11.20 -7.75
N SER A 30 3.46 10.45 -6.74
CA SER A 30 3.02 10.64 -5.37
C SER A 30 4.18 10.61 -4.41
N ILE A 31 4.05 11.34 -3.30
CA ILE A 31 5.02 11.41 -2.21
C ILE A 31 4.33 11.19 -0.88
N VAL A 32 5.12 10.80 0.12
CA VAL A 32 4.69 10.70 1.52
C VAL A 32 5.49 11.69 2.37
N VAL A 33 4.80 12.43 3.22
CA VAL A 33 5.39 13.42 4.14
C VAL A 33 5.23 12.92 5.58
N GLU A 34 6.37 12.50 6.13
CA GLU A 34 6.71 12.01 7.48
C GLU A 34 7.08 13.07 8.53
N SER A 35 6.27 13.41 9.55
CA SER A 35 6.82 14.13 10.71
C SER A 35 7.37 13.14 11.73
N THR A 36 8.71 13.06 11.85
CA THR A 36 9.41 12.10 12.73
C THR A 36 10.19 12.83 13.82
N LYS A 37 10.72 12.08 14.80
CA LYS A 37 11.60 12.66 15.84
C LYS A 37 12.89 13.25 15.24
N GLU A 38 13.32 12.76 14.07
CA GLU A 38 14.46 13.29 13.31
C GLU A 38 14.10 14.50 12.43
N GLY A 39 12.81 14.90 12.39
CA GLY A 39 12.30 16.01 11.59
C GLY A 39 11.37 15.56 10.47
N LEU A 40 11.11 16.48 9.54
CA LEU A 40 10.24 16.25 8.40
C LEU A 40 10.97 15.43 7.32
N ARG A 41 10.45 14.25 6.99
CA ARG A 41 10.94 13.37 5.94
C ARG A 41 9.97 13.39 4.76
N VAL A 42 10.51 13.44 3.54
CA VAL A 42 9.73 13.32 2.31
C VAL A 42 10.22 12.11 1.55
N PHE A 43 9.31 11.25 1.12
CA PHE A 43 9.60 10.01 0.40
C PHE A 43 8.88 10.00 -0.93
N ASP A 44 9.55 9.52 -1.97
CA ASP A 44 8.86 9.11 -3.19
C ASP A 44 7.96 7.91 -2.90
N ASN A 45 6.73 7.94 -3.39
CA ASN A 45 5.76 6.87 -3.22
C ASN A 45 5.47 6.19 -4.56
N PRO A 46 6.31 5.23 -4.99
CA PRO A 46 6.14 4.56 -6.28
C PRO A 46 4.91 3.64 -6.32
N VAL A 47 4.38 3.26 -5.16
CA VAL A 47 3.20 2.39 -5.06
C VAL A 47 1.91 3.18 -4.94
N GLY A 48 1.98 4.48 -4.60
CA GLY A 48 0.85 5.39 -4.39
C GLY A 48 -0.18 4.86 -3.39
N VAL A 49 0.29 4.26 -2.30
CA VAL A 49 -0.50 3.75 -1.17
C VAL A 49 0.13 4.32 0.11
N LEU A 50 -0.70 4.65 1.10
CA LEU A 50 -0.28 5.03 2.45
C LEU A 50 -1.27 4.47 3.46
N THR A 51 -0.79 4.04 4.62
CA THR A 51 -1.63 3.54 5.73
C THR A 51 -1.38 4.30 7.01
N ASN A 52 -0.79 3.68 8.03
CA ASN A 52 -0.50 4.29 9.34
C ASN A 52 0.92 3.89 9.74
N ASN A 53 1.19 3.63 11.02
CA ASN A 53 2.50 3.18 11.49
C ASN A 53 2.85 1.76 10.99
N PRO A 54 4.13 1.40 10.87
CA PRO A 54 5.34 2.21 11.13
C PRO A 54 5.67 3.14 9.95
N THR A 55 6.86 3.74 9.95
CA THR A 55 7.33 4.69 8.93
C THR A 55 7.23 4.12 7.52
N PHE A 56 7.06 5.01 6.54
CA PHE A 56 6.80 4.62 5.16
C PHE A 56 7.94 3.82 4.51
N ASP A 57 9.20 4.11 4.85
CA ASP A 57 10.37 3.34 4.40
C ASP A 57 10.36 1.89 4.86
N TYR A 58 9.94 1.63 6.11
CA TYR A 58 9.73 0.28 6.59
C TYR A 58 8.64 -0.42 5.79
N GLN A 59 7.51 0.26 5.54
CA GLN A 59 6.39 -0.36 4.83
C GLN A 59 6.76 -0.73 3.39
N LEU A 60 7.50 0.14 2.69
CA LEU A 60 8.09 -0.17 1.39
C LEU A 60 9.07 -1.34 1.46
N PHE A 61 9.99 -1.34 2.44
CA PHE A 61 10.95 -2.43 2.61
C PHE A 61 10.26 -3.77 2.90
N ASN A 62 9.18 -3.74 3.69
CA ASN A 62 8.41 -4.92 4.05
C ASN A 62 7.75 -5.61 2.84
N LEU A 63 7.51 -4.89 1.73
CA LEU A 63 7.01 -5.50 0.49
C LEU A 63 7.94 -6.61 -0.04
N ASN A 64 9.24 -6.57 0.27
CA ASN A 64 10.19 -7.62 -0.12
C ASN A 64 9.78 -9.01 0.39
N ASN A 65 9.12 -9.09 1.54
CA ASN A 65 8.64 -10.34 2.12
C ASN A 65 7.54 -11.01 1.27
N TYR A 66 6.89 -10.24 0.39
CA TYR A 66 5.75 -10.67 -0.42
C TYR A 66 6.08 -10.80 -1.91
N ARG A 67 7.37 -10.77 -2.27
CA ARG A 67 7.84 -10.85 -3.67
C ARG A 67 7.43 -12.12 -4.42
N VAL A 68 7.03 -13.16 -3.70
CA VAL A 68 6.58 -14.45 -4.26
C VAL A 68 5.10 -14.44 -4.65
N LEU A 69 4.33 -13.45 -4.20
CA LEU A 69 2.91 -13.36 -4.52
C LEU A 69 2.70 -13.17 -6.03
N SER A 70 1.63 -13.76 -6.55
CA SER A 70 1.27 -13.68 -7.95
C SER A 70 -0.24 -13.71 -8.16
N THR A 71 -0.71 -13.06 -9.21
CA THR A 71 -2.09 -13.22 -9.73
C THR A 71 -2.29 -14.50 -10.51
N ARG A 72 -1.19 -15.20 -10.86
CA ARG A 72 -1.22 -16.40 -11.69
C ARG A 72 -1.41 -17.65 -10.84
N THR A 73 -1.88 -18.70 -11.49
CA THR A 73 -1.84 -20.06 -10.91
C THR A 73 -0.39 -20.44 -10.60
N PRO A 74 -0.07 -20.88 -9.38
CA PRO A 74 1.28 -21.25 -9.00
C PRO A 74 1.72 -22.52 -9.77
N LYS A 75 3.02 -22.60 -10.08
CA LYS A 75 3.64 -23.84 -10.56
C LYS A 75 3.95 -24.75 -9.38
N ASN A 76 3.95 -26.06 -9.61
CA ASN A 76 4.46 -27.02 -8.63
C ASN A 76 5.98 -26.88 -8.51
N ASN A 77 6.44 -26.25 -7.44
CA ASN A 77 7.86 -26.11 -7.10
C ASN A 77 8.26 -27.01 -5.91
N PHE A 78 7.38 -27.91 -5.46
CA PHE A 78 7.63 -28.76 -4.29
C PHE A 78 8.61 -29.88 -4.63
N SER A 79 8.32 -30.63 -5.70
CA SER A 79 9.17 -31.69 -6.23
C SER A 79 8.62 -32.15 -7.59
N ASP A 80 9.51 -32.52 -8.51
CA ASP A 80 9.13 -33.12 -9.80
C ASP A 80 8.68 -34.59 -9.67
N GLN A 81 8.76 -35.18 -8.47
CA GLN A 81 8.38 -36.59 -8.22
C GLN A 81 6.89 -36.77 -7.91
N ILE A 82 6.17 -35.68 -7.61
CA ILE A 82 4.75 -35.71 -7.27
C ILE A 82 4.02 -34.59 -8.01
N GLU A 83 2.95 -34.93 -8.72
CA GLU A 83 2.07 -33.95 -9.35
C GLU A 83 1.05 -33.45 -8.30
N LEU A 84 0.95 -32.13 -8.12
CA LEU A 84 0.03 -31.50 -7.18
C LEU A 84 -1.05 -30.73 -7.93
N ASP A 85 -2.31 -30.99 -7.57
CA ASP A 85 -3.47 -30.42 -8.24
C ASP A 85 -3.69 -28.92 -7.94
N ILE A 86 -4.10 -28.19 -8.97
CA ILE A 86 -4.65 -26.84 -8.84
C ILE A 86 -6.16 -26.95 -8.65
N TYR A 87 -6.60 -26.94 -7.40
CA TYR A 87 -8.01 -27.16 -7.06
C TYR A 87 -8.84 -25.86 -6.92
N SER A 88 -8.22 -24.68 -6.99
CA SER A 88 -8.92 -23.40 -6.85
C SER A 88 -8.19 -22.25 -7.58
N ARG A 89 -8.83 -21.07 -7.59
CA ARG A 89 -8.27 -19.81 -8.11
C ARG A 89 -7.67 -18.97 -7.00
N GLY A 90 -6.78 -18.03 -7.37
CA GLY A 90 -6.15 -17.11 -6.43
C GLY A 90 -5.05 -17.72 -5.56
N MET A 91 -4.70 -18.98 -5.79
CA MET A 91 -3.66 -19.69 -5.01
C MET A 91 -2.27 -19.03 -5.11
N GLY A 92 -1.99 -18.25 -6.16
CA GLY A 92 -0.76 -17.45 -6.26
C GLY A 92 -0.67 -16.32 -5.23
N GLY A 93 -1.80 -15.92 -4.62
CA GLY A 93 -1.88 -14.94 -3.55
C GLY A 93 -1.75 -15.52 -2.13
N ILE A 94 -1.53 -16.83 -1.99
CA ILE A 94 -1.31 -17.46 -0.67
C ILE A 94 -0.06 -16.85 -0.04
N GLY A 95 -0.23 -16.31 1.18
CA GLY A 95 0.79 -15.51 1.87
C GLY A 95 0.46 -14.02 1.95
N LEU A 96 -0.55 -13.55 1.20
CA LEU A 96 -1.07 -12.19 1.38
C LEU A 96 -1.73 -12.04 2.76
N PRO A 97 -1.38 -11.03 3.56
CA PRO A 97 -1.87 -10.93 4.93
C PRO A 97 -3.35 -10.52 4.97
N GLY A 98 -4.10 -11.17 5.87
CA GLY A 98 -5.56 -11.05 5.95
C GLY A 98 -6.06 -10.04 6.98
N ASP A 99 -5.27 -9.74 8.02
CA ASP A 99 -5.68 -8.92 9.15
C ASP A 99 -5.77 -7.41 8.83
N LEU A 100 -6.27 -6.63 9.79
CA LEU A 100 -6.55 -5.20 9.65
C LEU A 100 -5.42 -4.29 10.15
N SER A 101 -4.26 -4.84 10.53
CA SER A 101 -3.11 -4.03 10.91
C SER A 101 -2.68 -3.12 9.76
N SER A 102 -2.04 -2.02 10.11
CA SER A 102 -1.55 -1.03 9.14
C SER A 102 -0.64 -1.65 8.08
N VAL A 103 0.30 -2.50 8.50
CA VAL A 103 1.24 -3.20 7.62
C VAL A 103 0.50 -4.16 6.68
N SER A 104 -0.44 -4.96 7.21
CA SER A 104 -1.22 -5.89 6.40
C SER A 104 -2.11 -5.18 5.39
N ARG A 105 -2.75 -4.07 5.79
CA ARG A 105 -3.52 -3.22 4.88
C ARG A 105 -2.64 -2.62 3.79
N PHE A 106 -1.43 -2.18 4.11
CA PHE A 106 -0.52 -1.59 3.12
C PHE A 106 -0.09 -2.61 2.07
N VAL A 107 0.29 -3.81 2.50
CA VAL A 107 0.66 -4.91 1.61
C VAL A 107 -0.53 -5.30 0.73
N LYS A 108 -1.71 -5.49 1.32
CA LYS A 108 -2.94 -5.85 0.61
C LYS A 108 -3.34 -4.79 -0.40
N ALA A 109 -3.42 -3.52 -0.01
CA ALA A 109 -3.78 -2.43 -0.90
C ALA A 109 -2.75 -2.26 -2.03
N THR A 110 -1.45 -2.38 -1.74
CA THR A 110 -0.38 -2.30 -2.74
C THR A 110 -0.47 -3.43 -3.76
N PHE A 111 -0.55 -4.68 -3.29
CA PHE A 111 -0.64 -5.84 -4.16
C PHE A 111 -1.88 -5.74 -5.05
N THR A 112 -3.03 -5.46 -4.45
CA THR A 112 -4.29 -5.36 -5.16
C THR A 112 -4.30 -4.23 -6.19
N LYS A 113 -3.86 -3.02 -5.81
CA LYS A 113 -3.77 -1.87 -6.72
C LYS A 113 -2.91 -2.19 -7.95
N LEU A 114 -1.71 -2.73 -7.75
CA LEU A 114 -0.75 -3.00 -8.83
C LEU A 114 -1.13 -4.18 -9.72
N ASN A 115 -2.10 -4.99 -9.31
CA ASN A 115 -2.56 -6.18 -10.04
C ASN A 115 -4.01 -6.08 -10.52
N SER A 116 -4.68 -4.96 -10.23
CA SER A 116 -6.03 -4.68 -10.68
C SER A 116 -6.05 -4.25 -12.15
N VAL A 117 -7.11 -4.60 -12.86
CA VAL A 117 -7.34 -4.17 -14.23
C VAL A 117 -8.28 -2.96 -14.20
N SER A 118 -7.79 -1.80 -14.63
CA SER A 118 -8.61 -0.65 -14.99
C SER A 118 -8.50 -0.40 -16.47
N ARG A 119 -9.61 -0.06 -17.13
CA ARG A 119 -9.56 0.52 -18.47
C ARG A 119 -9.49 2.06 -18.35
N SER A 120 -9.44 2.74 -19.49
CA SER A 120 -9.13 4.18 -19.56
C SER A 120 -10.30 5.11 -19.32
N SER A 121 -11.53 4.62 -19.11
CA SER A 121 -12.66 5.50 -18.82
C SER A 121 -12.65 5.95 -17.36
N GLU A 122 -13.23 7.12 -17.10
CA GLU A 122 -13.41 7.65 -15.74
C GLU A 122 -14.26 6.70 -14.89
N TYR A 123 -15.36 6.17 -15.45
CA TYR A 123 -16.23 5.23 -14.74
C TYR A 123 -15.50 3.95 -14.34
N GLU A 124 -14.68 3.38 -15.23
CA GLU A 124 -13.90 2.18 -14.92
C GLU A 124 -12.79 2.48 -13.90
N SER A 125 -12.19 3.67 -13.95
CA SER A 125 -11.18 4.11 -12.97
C SER A 125 -11.79 4.29 -11.57
N ILE A 126 -12.97 4.91 -11.49
CA ILE A 126 -13.73 5.04 -10.22
C ILE A 126 -14.13 3.66 -9.70
N SER A 127 -14.62 2.79 -10.59
CA SER A 127 -15.00 1.43 -10.20
C SER A 127 -13.80 0.67 -9.65
N GLN A 128 -12.64 0.74 -10.32
CA GLN A 128 -11.41 0.12 -9.83
C GLN A 128 -10.96 0.71 -8.49
N PHE A 129 -11.15 2.00 -8.24
CA PHE A 129 -10.77 2.62 -6.98
C PHE A 129 -11.55 2.07 -5.77
N PHE A 130 -12.84 1.75 -5.94
CA PHE A 130 -13.74 1.34 -4.85
C PHE A 130 -14.01 -0.17 -4.76
N ILE A 131 -13.64 -0.96 -5.76
CA ILE A 131 -13.85 -2.42 -5.75
C ILE A 131 -12.82 -3.13 -4.81
N PHE A 132 -12.08 -2.37 -4.01
CA PHE A 132 -11.11 -2.85 -3.02
C PHE A 132 -11.42 -2.40 -1.60
#